data_AF-A0A353H0V4-F1
#
_entry.id   AF-A0A353H0V4-F1
#
_cell.length_a   1.000
_cell.length_b   1.000
_cell.length_c   1.000
_cell.angle_alpha   90.00
_cell.angle_beta   90.00
_cell.angle_gamma   90.00
#
_symmetry.space_group_name_H-M   'P 1'
#
loop_
_entity.id
_entity.type
_entity.pdbx_description
1 polymer ?
#
loop_
_entity_poly.entity_id
_entity_poly.type
_entity_poly.pdbx_seq_one_letter_code
_entity_poly.pdbx_strand_id
1 'polypeptide(L)'
;MLVCSQIQRNEKINGNYTQTYILRAIDTRASNPFAVFVCRFRLPCIMNMRDFFAERNRMSFLLDPNVAYLLLVMGIVLGILALFTPGTGVLEIGALFAIFLAGYAIYNLPTNLWALILLLVGVVPFVIAVRKSRQWIWLIPSIASLIVGSVFLFRAENGSATINPFFAIVVSSAATLLLWFIGRKSIDVMKLKPVQSLNNLIGMVGESRTDIYNDGTVYVNGEEWSARSSKPIKAGTYVRVVKLEGLVLIVEADKPNRSGK
;
A
#
# COMPACT_ATOMS: atom_id res chain seq x y z
N MET A 1 -7.61 -28.13 -46.47
CA MET A 1 -7.93 -26.80 -45.94
C MET A 1 -9.28 -26.93 -45.24
N LEU A 2 -9.29 -27.04 -43.92
CA LEU A 2 -10.52 -27.21 -43.14
C LEU A 2 -11.17 -25.85 -42.95
N VAL A 3 -12.30 -25.62 -43.63
CA VAL A 3 -13.12 -24.42 -43.43
C VAL A 3 -14.16 -24.76 -42.36
N CYS A 4 -14.04 -24.15 -41.19
CA CYS A 4 -14.99 -24.31 -40.11
C CYS A 4 -16.12 -23.28 -40.28
N SER A 5 -17.25 -23.69 -40.86
CA SER A 5 -18.44 -22.83 -41.01
C SER A 5 -19.35 -23.00 -39.78
N GLN A 6 -19.60 -21.91 -39.06
CA GLN A 6 -20.56 -21.87 -37.96
C GLN A 6 -21.95 -21.64 -38.52
N ILE A 7 -22.79 -22.69 -38.56
CA ILE A 7 -24.21 -22.55 -38.91
C ILE A 7 -25.00 -22.38 -37.62
N GLN A 8 -25.50 -21.18 -37.37
CA GLN A 8 -26.45 -20.90 -36.30
C GLN A 8 -27.83 -21.43 -36.70
N ARG A 9 -28.36 -22.42 -35.98
CA ARG A 9 -29.75 -22.87 -36.15
C ARG A 9 -30.48 -22.68 -34.83
N ASN A 10 -31.44 -21.75 -34.81
CA ASN A 10 -32.32 -21.54 -33.67
C ASN A 10 -33.49 -22.52 -33.79
N GLU A 11 -33.50 -23.58 -32.97
CA GLU A 11 -34.66 -24.45 -32.81
C GLU A 11 -35.48 -24.03 -31.59
N LYS A 12 -36.78 -23.83 -31.80
CA LYS A 12 -37.73 -23.41 -30.77
C LYS A 12 -38.37 -24.67 -30.19
N ILE A 13 -37.91 -25.11 -29.03
CA ILE A 13 -38.50 -26.26 -28.30
C ILE A 13 -39.03 -25.75 -26.96
N ASN A 14 -40.34 -25.91 -26.71
CA ASN A 14 -41.01 -25.54 -25.45
C ASN A 14 -40.70 -24.13 -24.91
N GLY A 15 -40.83 -23.10 -25.76
CA GLY A 15 -40.84 -21.69 -25.31
C GLY A 15 -39.50 -21.13 -24.82
N ASN A 16 -38.44 -21.94 -24.76
CA ASN A 16 -37.09 -21.49 -24.42
C ASN A 16 -36.16 -21.53 -25.65
N TYR A 17 -35.43 -20.44 -25.87
CA TYR A 17 -34.41 -20.36 -26.91
C TYR A 17 -33.18 -21.14 -26.43
N THR A 18 -32.91 -22.29 -27.06
CA THR A 18 -31.72 -23.08 -26.75
C THR A 18 -30.77 -23.02 -27.94
N GLN A 19 -29.58 -22.45 -27.74
CA GLN A 19 -28.59 -22.26 -28.79
C GLN A 19 -27.74 -23.53 -28.92
N THR A 20 -27.95 -24.30 -30.00
CA THR A 20 -27.22 -25.55 -30.24
C THR A 20 -26.17 -25.34 -31.33
N TYR A 21 -24.90 -25.47 -30.99
CA TYR A 21 -23.79 -25.34 -31.94
C TYR A 21 -23.46 -26.72 -32.52
N ILE A 22 -23.84 -26.95 -33.77
CA ILE A 22 -23.50 -28.18 -34.49
C ILE A 22 -22.26 -27.88 -35.35
N LEU A 23 -21.11 -28.42 -34.94
CA LEU A 23 -19.89 -28.39 -35.75
C LEU A 23 -20.02 -29.42 -36.87
N ARG A 24 -20.27 -28.95 -38.10
CA ARG A 24 -20.27 -29.80 -39.29
C ARG A 24 -18.91 -29.69 -39.97
N ALA A 25 -18.07 -30.71 -39.83
CA ALA A 25 -16.89 -30.84 -40.66
C ALA A 25 -17.36 -31.22 -42.07
N ILE A 26 -17.30 -30.28 -43.00
CA ILE A 26 -17.53 -30.54 -44.43
C ILE A 26 -16.15 -30.78 -45.04
N ASP A 27 -15.80 -32.06 -45.21
CA ASP A 27 -14.66 -32.45 -46.02
C ASP A 27 -15.05 -32.29 -47.49
N THR A 28 -14.40 -31.36 -48.20
CA THR A 28 -14.65 -31.10 -49.63
C THR A 28 -13.87 -32.03 -50.55
N ARG A 29 -13.32 -33.15 -50.06
CA ARG A 29 -12.54 -34.09 -50.90
C ARG A 29 -12.85 -35.57 -50.69
N ALA A 30 -14.10 -35.95 -50.50
CA ALA A 30 -14.48 -37.37 -50.44
C ALA A 30 -15.76 -37.67 -51.24
N SER A 31 -15.58 -38.31 -52.39
CA SER A 31 -16.59 -39.09 -53.09
C SER A 31 -16.76 -40.43 -52.36
N ASN A 32 -17.60 -40.49 -51.30
CA ASN A 32 -18.39 -41.65 -50.88
C ASN A 32 -19.05 -41.39 -49.51
N PRO A 33 -20.36 -41.64 -49.36
CA PRO A 33 -21.05 -41.57 -48.08
C PRO A 33 -20.84 -42.90 -47.30
N PHE A 34 -20.86 -42.85 -45.97
CA PHE A 34 -20.65 -44.00 -45.05
C PHE A 34 -19.20 -44.42 -44.77
N ALA A 35 -18.49 -43.59 -44.00
CA ALA A 35 -17.46 -44.08 -43.09
C ALA A 35 -17.62 -43.36 -41.75
N VAL A 36 -18.50 -43.89 -40.89
CA VAL A 36 -18.64 -43.43 -39.50
C VAL A 36 -17.49 -44.06 -38.72
N PHE A 37 -16.37 -43.33 -38.59
CA PHE A 37 -15.28 -43.73 -37.73
C PHE A 37 -15.63 -43.38 -36.29
N VAL A 38 -16.15 -44.36 -35.54
CA VAL A 38 -16.36 -44.24 -34.09
C VAL A 38 -15.01 -44.38 -33.39
N CYS A 39 -14.35 -43.26 -33.10
CA CYS A 39 -13.20 -43.26 -32.19
C CYS A 39 -13.68 -43.49 -30.75
N ARG A 40 -13.57 -44.74 -30.29
CA ARG A 40 -13.74 -45.14 -28.89
C ARG A 40 -12.42 -44.92 -28.14
N PHE A 41 -12.20 -43.70 -27.65
CA PHE A 41 -11.14 -43.43 -26.67
C PHE A 41 -11.73 -43.49 -25.26
N ARG A 42 -11.23 -44.43 -24.45
CA ARG A 42 -11.55 -44.56 -23.02
C ARG A 42 -10.30 -44.21 -22.22
N LEU A 43 -10.29 -43.02 -21.64
CA LEU A 43 -9.63 -42.66 -20.36
C LEU A 43 -10.17 -41.28 -19.90
N PRO A 44 -10.23 -41.04 -18.59
CA PRO A 44 -11.09 -40.03 -17.98
C PRO A 44 -10.39 -38.67 -18.00
N CYS A 45 -10.85 -37.76 -18.85
CA CYS A 45 -10.56 -36.35 -18.70
C CYS A 45 -11.89 -35.60 -18.60
N ILE A 46 -12.69 -35.94 -17.59
CA ILE A 46 -13.68 -35.00 -17.06
C ILE A 46 -12.89 -34.07 -16.13
N MET A 47 -12.02 -33.25 -16.73
CA MET A 47 -11.68 -31.99 -16.09
C MET A 47 -12.88 -31.10 -16.38
N ASN A 48 -13.68 -30.94 -15.34
CA ASN A 48 -15.01 -30.39 -15.38
C ASN A 48 -14.96 -29.00 -16.03
N MET A 49 -15.54 -28.85 -17.22
CA MET A 49 -15.68 -27.57 -17.91
C MET A 49 -16.43 -26.53 -17.05
N ARG A 50 -17.16 -27.01 -16.03
CA ARG A 50 -17.81 -26.22 -14.99
C ARG A 50 -16.82 -25.47 -14.08
N ASP A 51 -15.60 -25.97 -13.88
CA ASP A 51 -14.59 -25.31 -13.03
C ASP A 51 -13.95 -24.13 -13.77
N PHE A 52 -13.75 -24.23 -15.08
CA PHE A 52 -13.29 -23.11 -15.91
C PHE A 52 -14.36 -22.02 -16.08
N PHE A 53 -15.65 -22.41 -16.14
CA PHE A 53 -16.75 -21.43 -16.21
C PHE A 53 -17.14 -20.83 -14.85
N ALA A 54 -16.86 -21.51 -13.72
CA ALA A 54 -16.96 -20.91 -12.39
C ALA A 54 -15.93 -19.79 -12.17
N GLU A 55 -14.76 -19.87 -12.82
CA GLU A 55 -13.72 -18.84 -12.78
C GLU A 55 -14.13 -17.55 -13.52
N ARG A 56 -15.00 -17.65 -14.54
CA ARG A 56 -15.45 -16.49 -15.35
C ARG A 56 -16.28 -15.48 -14.54
N ASN A 57 -17.03 -15.95 -13.53
CA ASN A 57 -17.79 -15.09 -12.63
C ASN A 57 -16.93 -14.45 -11.51
N ARG A 58 -15.73 -14.97 -11.24
CA ARG A 58 -14.80 -14.37 -10.26
C ARG A 58 -13.88 -13.35 -10.90
N MET A 59 -13.44 -13.61 -12.13
CA MET A 59 -12.62 -12.66 -12.90
C MET A 59 -13.42 -11.49 -13.47
N SER A 60 -14.76 -11.61 -13.60
CA SER A 60 -15.61 -10.48 -14.02
C SER A 60 -15.55 -9.31 -13.03
N PHE A 61 -15.46 -9.59 -11.72
CA PHE A 61 -15.41 -8.55 -10.69
C PHE A 61 -14.11 -7.75 -10.72
N LEU A 62 -12.97 -8.39 -11.02
CA LEU A 62 -11.69 -7.69 -11.15
C LEU A 62 -11.61 -6.86 -12.44
N LEU A 63 -12.40 -7.22 -13.44
CA LEU A 63 -12.49 -6.52 -14.72
C LEU A 63 -13.56 -5.41 -14.72
N ASP A 64 -14.19 -5.13 -13.57
CA ASP A 64 -15.02 -3.95 -13.40
C ASP A 64 -14.15 -2.69 -13.29
N PRO A 65 -14.39 -1.64 -14.11
CA PRO A 65 -13.63 -0.39 -14.08
C PRO A 65 -13.55 0.27 -12.70
N ASN A 66 -14.63 0.16 -11.91
CA ASN A 66 -14.70 0.72 -10.57
C ASN A 66 -13.78 -0.02 -9.59
N VAL A 67 -13.72 -1.36 -9.69
CA VAL A 67 -12.88 -2.21 -8.84
C VAL A 67 -11.41 -2.04 -9.21
N ALA A 68 -11.11 -2.03 -10.51
CA ALA A 68 -9.78 -1.75 -11.03
C ALA A 68 -9.26 -0.39 -10.55
N TYR A 69 -10.11 0.63 -10.59
CA TYR A 69 -9.80 1.97 -10.09
C TYR A 69 -9.57 1.99 -8.57
N LEU A 70 -10.42 1.31 -7.78
CA LEU A 70 -10.23 1.19 -6.34
C LEU A 70 -8.89 0.53 -5.99
N LEU A 71 -8.54 -0.56 -6.68
CA LEU A 71 -7.28 -1.27 -6.49
C LEU A 71 -6.09 -0.37 -6.80
N LEU A 72 -6.17 0.43 -7.88
CA LEU A 72 -5.13 1.39 -8.23
C LEU A 72 -4.93 2.44 -7.15
N VAL A 73 -6.01 3.10 -6.70
CA VAL A 73 -5.95 4.14 -5.66
C VAL A 73 -5.46 3.55 -4.35
N MET A 74 -5.96 2.37 -3.97
CA MET A 74 -5.52 1.69 -2.76
C MET A 74 -4.02 1.35 -2.82
N GLY A 75 -3.53 0.84 -3.94
CA GLY A 75 -2.12 0.57 -4.16
C GLY A 75 -1.25 1.82 -4.03
N ILE A 76 -1.68 2.95 -4.60
CA ILE A 76 -0.99 4.24 -4.48
C ILE A 76 -0.99 4.73 -3.03
N VAL A 77 -2.13 4.67 -2.34
CA VAL A 77 -2.27 5.07 -0.93
C VAL A 77 -1.36 4.23 -0.04
N LEU A 78 -1.40 2.91 -0.18
CA LEU A 78 -0.53 1.99 0.56
C LEU A 78 0.95 2.24 0.24
N GLY A 79 1.29 2.49 -1.03
CA GLY A 79 2.65 2.82 -1.44
C GLY A 79 3.16 4.11 -0.79
N ILE A 80 2.33 5.15 -0.75
CA ILE A 80 2.67 6.42 -0.07
C ILE A 80 2.82 6.19 1.45
N LEU A 81 1.95 5.39 2.07
CA LEU A 81 2.06 5.05 3.49
C LEU A 81 3.32 4.26 3.79
N ALA A 82 3.69 3.32 2.93
CA ALA A 82 4.95 2.57 3.04
C ALA A 82 6.17 3.51 2.98
N LEU A 83 6.11 4.59 2.18
CA LEU A 83 7.17 5.61 2.17
C LEU A 83 7.24 6.45 3.46
N PHE A 84 6.12 6.63 4.16
CA PHE A 84 6.09 7.36 5.44
C PHE A 84 6.48 6.49 6.63
N THR A 85 6.26 5.18 6.56
CA THR A 85 6.59 4.22 7.62
C THR A 85 7.34 3.03 7.02
N PRO A 86 8.59 3.25 6.60
CA PRO A 86 9.39 2.19 5.98
C PRO A 86 9.67 1.06 6.97
N GLY A 87 9.69 -0.17 6.48
CA GLY A 87 10.09 -1.35 7.27
C GLY A 87 8.93 -2.06 7.97
N THR A 88 7.68 -1.73 7.64
CA THR A 88 6.51 -2.47 8.15
C THR A 88 6.31 -3.81 7.44
N GLY A 89 6.81 -3.96 6.21
CA GLY A 89 6.68 -5.14 5.36
C GLY A 89 5.28 -5.33 4.78
N VAL A 90 4.24 -5.20 5.61
CA VAL A 90 2.84 -5.41 5.21
C VAL A 90 2.35 -4.33 4.26
N LEU A 91 2.72 -3.07 4.48
CA LEU A 91 2.30 -1.96 3.61
C LEU A 91 2.97 -2.06 2.24
N GLU A 92 4.27 -2.39 2.21
CA GLU A 92 5.04 -2.56 0.99
C GLU A 92 4.49 -3.70 0.13
N ILE A 93 4.30 -4.88 0.74
CA ILE A 93 3.77 -6.06 0.04
C ILE A 93 2.33 -5.79 -0.42
N GLY A 94 1.50 -5.20 0.44
CA GLY A 94 0.12 -4.85 0.10
C GLY A 94 0.04 -3.85 -1.06
N ALA A 95 0.89 -2.82 -1.06
CA ALA A 95 0.97 -1.84 -2.15
C ALA A 95 1.38 -2.50 -3.47
N LEU A 96 2.46 -3.30 -3.45
CA LEU A 96 2.95 -4.00 -4.65
C LEU A 96 1.88 -4.95 -5.21
N PHE A 97 1.22 -5.71 -4.35
CA PHE A 97 0.16 -6.64 -4.75
C PHE A 97 -1.04 -5.91 -5.34
N ALA A 98 -1.50 -4.83 -4.70
CA ALA A 98 -2.62 -4.01 -5.20
C ALA A 98 -2.29 -3.34 -6.54
N ILE A 99 -1.09 -2.78 -6.68
CA ILE A 99 -0.62 -2.17 -7.95
C ILE A 99 -0.50 -3.23 -9.04
N PHE A 100 -0.02 -4.43 -8.72
CA PHE A 100 0.08 -5.52 -9.68
C PHE A 100 -1.30 -5.93 -10.21
N LEU A 101 -2.28 -6.11 -9.34
CA LEU A 101 -3.67 -6.40 -9.72
C LEU A 101 -4.30 -5.26 -10.53
N ALA A 102 -4.08 -4.01 -10.11
CA ALA A 102 -4.54 -2.84 -10.86
C ALA A 102 -3.91 -2.77 -12.25
N GLY A 103 -2.62 -3.10 -12.38
CA GLY A 103 -1.91 -3.18 -13.65
C GLY A 103 -2.49 -4.26 -14.57
N TYR A 104 -2.84 -5.42 -14.01
CA TYR A 104 -3.55 -6.45 -14.76
C TYR A 104 -4.91 -5.95 -15.28
N ALA A 105 -5.69 -5.25 -14.45
CA ALA A 105 -6.96 -4.68 -14.90
C ALA A 105 -6.77 -3.60 -15.98
N ILE A 106 -5.81 -2.69 -15.81
CA ILE A 106 -5.46 -1.64 -16.79
C ILE A 106 -5.07 -2.24 -18.16
N TYR A 107 -4.39 -3.39 -18.15
CA TYR A 107 -4.00 -4.09 -19.38
C TYR A 107 -5.20 -4.69 -20.12
N ASN A 108 -6.19 -5.20 -19.39
CA ASN A 108 -7.37 -5.85 -19.97
C ASN A 108 -8.50 -4.87 -20.31
N LEU A 109 -8.54 -3.69 -19.69
CA LEU A 109 -9.57 -2.68 -19.92
C LEU A 109 -9.10 -1.59 -20.91
N PRO A 110 -10.02 -1.03 -21.70
CA PRO A 110 -9.72 0.12 -22.54
C PRO A 110 -9.38 1.35 -21.67
N THR A 111 -8.09 1.70 -21.60
CA THR A 111 -7.57 2.77 -20.72
C THR A 111 -7.05 3.98 -21.50
N ASN A 112 -7.15 5.17 -20.91
CA ASN A 112 -6.52 6.39 -21.40
C ASN A 112 -5.13 6.55 -20.76
N LEU A 113 -4.07 6.29 -21.55
CA LEU A 113 -2.69 6.40 -21.06
C LEU A 113 -2.35 7.79 -20.52
N TRP A 114 -2.86 8.86 -21.14
CA TRP A 114 -2.65 10.23 -20.68
C TRP A 114 -3.26 10.47 -19.29
N ALA A 115 -4.43 9.89 -19.01
CA ALA A 115 -5.10 9.99 -17.71
C ALA A 115 -4.35 9.20 -16.63
N LEU A 116 -3.81 8.03 -16.99
CA LEU A 116 -2.94 7.25 -16.12
C LEU A 116 -1.66 8.02 -15.75
N ILE A 117 -0.99 8.62 -16.74
CA ILE A 117 0.19 9.46 -16.50
C ILE A 117 -0.17 10.64 -15.60
N LEU A 118 -1.30 11.32 -15.86
CA LEU A 118 -1.78 12.43 -15.04
C LEU A 118 -2.05 12.02 -13.59
N LEU A 119 -2.60 10.82 -13.37
CA LEU A 119 -2.84 10.27 -12.04
C LEU A 119 -1.51 10.04 -11.30
N LEU A 120 -0.51 9.43 -11.96
CA LEU A 120 0.82 9.22 -11.38
C LEU A 120 1.55 10.54 -11.09
N VAL A 121 1.50 11.50 -12.01
CA VAL A 121 2.08 12.82 -11.85
C VAL A 121 1.43 13.57 -10.68
N GLY A 122 0.12 13.38 -10.46
CA GLY A 122 -0.63 13.98 -9.34
C GLY A 122 -0.14 13.57 -7.95
N VAL A 123 0.56 12.43 -7.84
CA VAL A 123 1.18 11.96 -6.59
C VAL A 123 2.41 12.79 -6.21
N VAL A 124 3.15 13.32 -7.18
CA VAL A 124 4.37 14.12 -6.92
C VAL A 124 4.07 15.39 -6.10
N PRO A 125 3.15 16.29 -6.52
CA PRO A 125 2.81 17.46 -5.73
C PRO A 125 2.16 17.09 -4.40
N PHE A 126 1.49 15.93 -4.30
CA PHE A 126 0.98 15.42 -3.02
C PHE A 126 2.10 15.18 -2.01
N VAL A 127 3.14 14.43 -2.41
CA VAL A 127 4.29 14.12 -1.55
C VAL A 127 5.04 15.39 -1.14
N ILE A 128 5.18 16.35 -2.06
CA ILE A 128 5.77 17.67 -1.77
C ILE A 128 4.90 18.44 -0.76
N ALA A 129 3.58 18.42 -0.94
CA ALA A 129 2.65 19.11 -0.06
C ALA A 129 2.74 18.59 1.38
N VAL A 130 2.88 17.28 1.58
CA VAL A 130 3.00 16.71 2.92
C VAL A 130 4.26 17.24 3.62
N ARG A 131 5.39 17.34 2.92
CA ARG A 131 6.68 17.73 3.52
C ARG A 131 6.83 19.23 3.83
N LYS A 132 6.13 20.13 3.13
CA LYS A 132 6.37 21.60 3.21
C LYS A 132 5.31 22.30 4.08
N SER A 133 5.67 23.42 4.72
CA SER A 133 4.74 24.20 5.58
C SER A 133 3.59 24.89 4.81
N ARG A 134 3.79 25.25 3.53
CA ARG A 134 2.79 25.92 2.68
C ARG A 134 2.02 24.94 1.79
N GLN A 135 1.23 24.08 2.45
CA GLN A 135 0.64 22.85 1.90
C GLN A 135 -0.45 23.06 0.84
N TRP A 136 -1.29 24.08 1.01
CA TRP A 136 -2.50 24.29 0.20
C TRP A 136 -2.22 24.48 -1.29
N ILE A 137 -1.14 25.18 -1.64
CA ILE A 137 -0.77 25.47 -3.03
C ILE A 137 -0.40 24.20 -3.79
N TRP A 138 0.17 23.21 -3.11
CA TRP A 138 0.57 21.93 -3.71
C TRP A 138 -0.55 20.88 -3.66
N LEU A 139 -1.48 20.98 -2.69
CA LEU A 139 -2.64 20.10 -2.59
C LEU A 139 -3.65 20.31 -3.71
N ILE A 140 -3.96 21.56 -4.07
CA ILE A 140 -4.95 21.87 -5.12
C ILE A 140 -4.62 21.18 -6.47
N PRO A 141 -3.41 21.35 -7.06
CA PRO A 141 -3.09 20.70 -8.33
C PRO A 141 -3.02 19.18 -8.20
N SER A 142 -2.62 18.65 -7.04
CA SER A 142 -2.63 17.20 -6.79
C SER A 142 -4.05 16.64 -6.84
N ILE A 143 -4.98 17.23 -6.07
CA ILE A 143 -6.39 16.81 -6.04
C ILE A 143 -7.01 16.93 -7.42
N ALA A 144 -6.78 18.04 -8.13
CA ALA A 144 -7.29 18.22 -9.48
C ALA A 144 -6.76 17.15 -10.45
N SER A 145 -5.45 16.87 -10.40
CA SER A 145 -4.81 15.85 -11.23
C SER A 145 -5.35 14.44 -10.93
N LEU A 146 -5.54 14.12 -9.66
CA LEU A 146 -6.10 12.82 -9.24
C LEU A 146 -7.56 12.69 -9.67
N ILE A 147 -8.41 13.71 -9.48
CA ILE A 147 -9.81 13.66 -9.89
C ILE A 147 -9.93 13.51 -11.41
N VAL A 148 -9.24 14.37 -12.16
CA VAL A 148 -9.29 14.35 -13.63
C VAL A 148 -8.72 13.04 -14.17
N GLY A 149 -7.56 12.61 -13.67
CA GLY A 149 -6.96 11.33 -14.03
C GLY A 149 -7.88 10.15 -13.73
N SER A 150 -8.60 10.18 -12.59
CA SER A 150 -9.51 9.12 -12.18
C SER A 150 -10.75 9.04 -13.04
N VAL A 151 -11.44 10.17 -13.29
CA VAL A 151 -12.66 10.20 -14.10
C VAL A 151 -12.39 9.72 -15.53
N PHE A 152 -11.25 10.07 -16.11
CA PHE A 152 -10.91 9.74 -17.49
C PHE A 152 -10.09 8.45 -17.63
N LEU A 153 -9.80 7.71 -16.56
CA LEU A 153 -8.88 6.57 -16.60
C LEU A 153 -9.34 5.45 -17.54
N PHE A 154 -10.61 5.05 -17.43
CA PHE A 154 -11.24 4.01 -18.26
C PHE A 154 -12.22 4.65 -19.24
N ARG A 155 -12.13 4.24 -20.51
CA ARG A 155 -13.00 4.72 -21.59
C ARG A 155 -14.03 3.65 -21.96
N ALA A 156 -15.28 4.04 -22.16
CA ALA A 156 -16.30 3.17 -22.73
C ALA A 156 -16.20 3.16 -24.27
N GLU A 157 -16.85 2.19 -24.92
CA GLU A 157 -16.81 2.01 -26.38
C GLU A 157 -17.30 3.24 -27.17
N ASN A 158 -18.15 4.06 -26.55
CA ASN A 158 -18.64 5.34 -27.07
C ASN A 158 -17.71 6.55 -26.77
N GLY A 159 -16.54 6.32 -26.17
CA GLY A 159 -15.58 7.36 -25.79
C GLY A 159 -15.91 8.11 -24.48
N SER A 160 -17.02 7.81 -23.79
CA SER A 160 -17.33 8.42 -22.49
C SER A 160 -16.61 7.71 -21.33
N ALA A 161 -16.50 8.36 -20.18
CA ALA A 161 -15.96 7.73 -18.96
C ALA A 161 -16.81 6.51 -18.56
N THR A 162 -16.20 5.34 -18.35
CA THR A 162 -16.91 4.14 -17.88
C THR A 162 -17.13 4.17 -16.37
N ILE A 163 -16.26 4.87 -15.64
CA ILE A 163 -16.36 5.01 -14.18
C ILE A 163 -17.47 6.01 -13.86
N ASN A 164 -18.26 5.71 -12.83
CA ASN A 164 -19.20 6.68 -12.28
C ASN A 164 -18.42 7.90 -11.74
N PRO A 165 -18.57 9.11 -12.33
CA PRO A 165 -17.75 10.26 -11.94
C PRO A 165 -17.90 10.65 -10.46
N PHE A 166 -19.10 10.45 -9.89
CA PHE A 166 -19.34 10.70 -8.47
C PHE A 166 -18.50 9.76 -7.60
N PHE A 167 -18.46 8.47 -7.95
CA PHE A 167 -17.64 7.49 -7.26
C PHE A 167 -16.15 7.83 -7.34
N ALA A 168 -15.67 8.20 -8.53
CA ALA A 168 -14.29 8.61 -8.73
C ALA A 168 -13.91 9.79 -7.81
N ILE A 169 -14.73 10.85 -7.80
CA ILE A 169 -14.53 12.04 -6.98
C ILE A 169 -14.51 11.70 -5.49
N VAL A 170 -15.48 10.90 -5.02
CA VAL A 170 -15.58 10.50 -3.60
C VAL A 170 -14.34 9.70 -3.18
N VAL A 171 -13.92 8.72 -3.97
CA VAL A 171 -12.75 7.90 -3.67
C VAL A 171 -11.46 8.71 -3.73
N SER A 172 -11.25 9.54 -4.76
CA SER A 172 -10.03 10.36 -4.87
C SER A 172 -9.92 11.36 -3.73
N SER A 173 -11.03 12.02 -3.37
CA SER A 173 -11.06 13.00 -2.28
C SER A 173 -10.85 12.33 -0.93
N ALA A 174 -11.51 11.20 -0.65
CA ALA A 174 -11.32 10.43 0.58
C ALA A 174 -9.86 9.95 0.73
N ALA A 175 -9.27 9.41 -0.33
CA ALA A 175 -7.87 8.98 -0.35
C ALA A 175 -6.92 10.15 -0.05
N THR A 176 -7.15 11.30 -0.70
CA THR A 176 -6.32 12.50 -0.50
C THR A 176 -6.43 13.05 0.92
N LEU A 177 -7.64 13.11 1.48
CA LEU A 177 -7.88 13.56 2.86
C LEU A 177 -7.23 12.62 3.88
N LEU A 178 -7.37 11.31 3.69
CA LEU A 178 -6.77 10.29 4.56
C LEU A 178 -5.25 10.41 4.56
N LEU A 179 -4.63 10.47 3.37
CA LEU A 179 -3.19 10.64 3.25
C LEU A 179 -2.71 11.98 3.83
N TRP A 180 -3.49 13.05 3.67
CA TRP A 180 -3.15 14.35 4.26
C TRP A 180 -3.19 14.29 5.79
N PHE A 181 -4.23 13.68 6.37
CA PHE A 181 -4.37 13.54 7.82
C PHE A 181 -3.21 12.72 8.41
N ILE A 182 -2.92 11.56 7.81
CA ILE A 182 -1.83 10.69 8.26
C ILE A 182 -0.48 11.41 8.08
N GLY A 183 -0.23 12.02 6.92
CA GLY A 183 1.00 12.74 6.63
C GLY A 183 1.28 13.87 7.63
N ARG A 184 0.25 14.60 8.07
CA ARG A 184 0.39 15.61 9.13
C ARG A 184 0.80 15.00 10.46
N LYS A 185 0.08 13.97 10.90
CA LYS A 185 0.36 13.30 12.18
C LYS A 185 1.76 12.69 12.20
N SER A 186 2.20 12.07 11.11
CA SER A 186 3.56 11.51 11.02
C SER A 186 4.64 12.57 11.17
N ILE A 187 4.47 13.74 10.56
CA ILE A 187 5.42 14.86 10.70
C ILE A 187 5.37 15.44 12.12
N ASP A 188 4.20 15.57 12.72
CA ASP A 188 4.08 16.07 14.09
C ASP A 188 4.76 15.12 15.08
N VAL A 189 4.64 13.80 14.88
CA VAL A 189 5.35 12.78 15.66
C VAL A 189 6.86 12.85 15.42
N MET A 190 7.33 13.06 14.19
CA MET A 190 8.77 13.23 13.93
C MET A 190 9.34 14.53 14.54
N LYS A 191 8.51 15.57 14.69
CA LYS A 191 8.89 16.81 15.39
C LYS A 191 8.87 16.66 16.91
N LEU A 192 8.11 15.72 17.44
CA LEU A 192 8.17 15.30 18.84
C LEU A 192 9.49 14.53 19.05
N LYS A 193 10.56 15.29 19.23
CA LYS A 193 11.88 14.78 19.59
C LYS A 193 11.76 13.78 20.78
N PRO A 194 12.27 12.54 20.65
CA PRO A 194 12.43 11.61 21.79
C PRO A 194 13.44 12.08 22.85
N VAL A 195 14.05 13.26 22.67
CA VAL A 195 15.11 13.80 23.51
C VAL A 195 14.56 14.52 24.75
N GLN A 196 13.24 14.73 24.83
CA GLN A 196 12.63 15.48 25.92
C GLN A 196 12.57 14.69 27.25
N SER A 197 12.66 13.35 27.22
CA SER A 197 12.76 12.55 28.46
C SER A 197 14.17 12.51 29.02
N LEU A 198 15.22 12.33 28.19
CA LEU A 198 16.58 12.22 28.71
C LEU A 198 17.14 13.55 29.21
N ASN A 199 16.75 14.69 28.64
CA ASN A 199 17.19 16.00 29.14
C ASN A 199 16.61 16.33 30.53
N ASN A 200 15.51 15.69 30.96
CA ASN A 200 15.01 15.84 32.33
C ASN A 200 15.95 15.22 33.38
N LEU A 201 16.90 14.38 32.98
CA LEU A 201 17.92 13.85 33.88
C LEU A 201 18.93 14.93 34.30
N ILE A 202 19.09 15.99 33.50
CA ILE A 202 20.03 17.08 33.81
C ILE A 202 19.55 17.84 35.06
N GLY A 203 20.42 17.93 36.06
CA GLY A 203 20.12 18.54 37.36
C GLY A 203 19.57 17.58 38.41
N MET A 204 19.20 16.35 38.04
CA MET A 204 18.80 15.32 39.01
C MET A 204 20.00 14.81 39.81
N VAL A 205 19.73 14.36 41.03
CA VAL A 205 20.71 13.73 41.93
C VAL A 205 20.48 12.23 41.92
N GLY A 206 21.56 11.46 41.81
CA GLY A 206 21.57 10.01 41.92
C GLY A 206 22.73 9.51 42.77
N GLU A 207 22.87 8.20 42.84
CA GLU A 207 23.90 7.52 43.63
C GLU A 207 24.84 6.74 42.71
N SER A 208 26.16 6.90 42.87
CA SER A 208 27.12 6.09 42.14
C SER A 208 27.06 4.62 42.58
N ARG A 209 26.97 3.69 41.64
CA ARG A 209 26.99 2.24 41.92
C ARG A 209 28.41 1.68 41.83
N THR A 210 29.24 2.25 40.96
CA THR A 210 30.67 1.94 40.84
C THR A 210 31.52 3.18 41.11
N ASP A 211 32.83 3.00 41.17
CA ASP A 211 33.75 4.13 41.04
C ASP A 211 33.61 4.73 39.63
N ILE A 212 33.59 6.06 39.53
CA ILE A 212 33.34 6.80 38.29
C ILE A 212 34.53 7.71 38.00
N TYR A 213 35.13 7.56 36.82
CA TYR A 213 36.09 8.51 36.23
C TYR A 213 35.91 8.57 34.71
N ASN A 214 36.53 7.67 33.95
CA ASN A 214 36.33 7.52 32.50
C ASN A 214 35.17 6.59 32.13
N ASP A 215 34.75 5.73 33.06
CA ASP A 215 33.62 4.83 32.95
C ASP A 215 33.09 4.53 34.35
N GLY A 216 31.84 4.07 34.44
CA GLY A 216 31.16 3.75 35.68
C GLY A 216 29.64 3.83 35.54
N THR A 217 28.91 3.49 36.61
CA THR A 217 27.44 3.54 36.61
C THR A 217 26.87 4.36 37.77
N VAL A 218 25.74 5.02 37.49
CA VAL A 218 24.97 5.81 38.44
C VAL A 218 23.50 5.41 38.38
N TYR A 219 22.85 5.36 39.54
CA TYR A 219 21.41 5.14 39.63
C TYR A 219 20.68 6.49 39.76
N VAL A 220 19.91 6.87 38.75
CA VAL A 220 19.18 8.15 38.67
C VAL A 220 17.76 7.88 38.17
N ASN A 221 16.76 8.47 38.83
CA ASN A 221 15.36 8.40 38.42
C ASN A 221 14.81 6.96 38.25
N GLY A 222 15.30 6.01 39.04
CA GLY A 222 14.84 4.60 38.99
C GLY A 222 15.55 3.72 37.96
N GLU A 223 16.57 4.24 37.26
CA GLU A 223 17.30 3.52 36.21
C GLU A 223 18.82 3.61 36.44
N GLU A 224 19.56 2.59 35.99
CA GLU A 224 21.03 2.57 36.01
C GLU A 224 21.59 3.07 34.68
N TRP A 225 22.47 4.07 34.75
CA TRP A 225 23.03 4.78 33.61
C TRP A 225 24.55 4.71 33.62
N SER A 226 25.16 4.61 32.44
CA SER A 226 26.60 4.81 32.28
C SER A 226 26.96 6.26 32.56
N ALA A 227 28.02 6.49 33.35
CA ALA A 227 28.41 7.80 33.80
C ALA A 227 29.91 8.04 33.69
N ARG A 228 30.28 9.32 33.51
CA ARG A 228 31.66 9.81 33.50
C ARG A 228 31.79 11.04 34.36
N SER A 229 32.97 11.24 34.94
CA SER A 229 33.26 12.42 35.74
C SER A 229 34.67 12.93 35.47
N SER A 230 34.84 14.25 35.53
CA SER A 230 36.16 14.90 35.41
C SER A 230 37.06 14.62 36.62
N LYS A 231 36.49 14.21 37.75
CA LYS A 231 37.20 13.87 38.99
C LYS A 231 36.79 12.45 39.41
N PRO A 232 37.70 11.68 40.04
CA PRO A 232 37.34 10.36 40.53
C PRO A 232 36.29 10.46 41.63
N ILE A 233 35.17 9.74 41.46
CA ILE A 233 34.08 9.62 42.43
C ILE A 233 34.02 8.16 42.89
N LYS A 234 33.93 7.92 44.20
CA LYS A 234 33.80 6.55 44.73
C LYS A 234 32.37 6.04 44.62
N ALA A 235 32.20 4.72 44.55
CA ALA A 235 30.91 4.05 44.70
C ALA A 235 30.19 4.49 46.00
N GLY A 236 28.86 4.62 45.94
CA GLY A 236 28.00 5.05 47.04
C GLY A 236 27.98 6.56 47.30
N THR A 237 28.55 7.37 46.41
CA THR A 237 28.54 8.84 46.54
C THR A 237 27.35 9.42 45.80
N TYR A 238 26.69 10.43 46.39
CA TYR A 238 25.67 11.20 45.68
C TYR A 238 26.31 12.08 44.60
N VAL A 239 25.74 12.04 43.41
CA VAL A 239 26.22 12.78 42.24
C VAL A 239 25.08 13.50 41.57
N ARG A 240 25.38 14.66 40.99
CA ARG A 240 24.44 15.46 40.21
C ARG A 240 24.77 15.35 38.73
N VAL A 241 23.75 15.13 37.90
CA VAL A 241 23.89 15.11 36.45
C VAL A 241 24.05 16.53 35.93
N VAL A 242 25.12 16.78 35.18
CA VAL A 242 25.43 18.11 34.63
C VAL A 242 25.16 18.17 33.14
N LYS A 243 25.38 17.06 32.43
CA LYS A 243 25.18 16.98 30.99
C LYS A 243 24.91 15.53 30.58
N LEU A 244 24.23 15.36 29.45
CA LEU A 244 24.08 14.10 28.75
C LEU A 244 24.90 14.13 27.46
N GLU A 245 25.80 13.17 27.26
CA GLU A 245 26.57 12.99 26.03
C GLU A 245 26.22 11.64 25.40
N GLY A 246 25.30 11.67 24.43
CA GLY A 246 24.73 10.45 23.85
C GLY A 246 23.86 9.72 24.88
N LEU A 247 24.31 8.54 25.31
CA LEU A 247 23.69 7.71 26.36
C LEU A 247 24.52 7.67 27.65
N VAL A 248 25.52 8.55 27.79
CA VAL A 248 26.41 8.62 28.96
C VAL A 248 26.14 9.93 29.72
N LEU A 249 25.93 9.82 31.03
CA LEU A 249 25.73 10.98 31.91
C LEU A 249 27.08 11.54 32.37
N ILE A 250 27.26 12.85 32.24
CA ILE A 250 28.37 13.57 32.86
C ILE A 250 27.92 14.03 34.23
N VAL A 251 28.60 13.52 35.26
CA VAL A 251 28.20 13.72 36.65
C VAL A 251 29.30 14.36 37.48
N GLU A 252 28.88 15.12 38.49
CA GLU A 252 29.75 15.78 39.46
C GLU A 252 29.36 15.36 40.87
N ALA A 253 30.33 15.27 41.79
CA ALA A 253 30.05 14.93 43.17
C ALA A 253 29.16 16.00 43.81
N ASP A 254 27.96 15.62 44.24
CA ASP A 254 27.05 16.50 44.96
C ASP A 254 27.44 16.44 46.44
N LYS A 255 28.09 17.50 46.92
CA LYS A 255 28.41 17.59 48.35
C LYS A 255 27.08 17.58 49.11
N PRO A 256 26.85 16.67 50.07
CA PRO A 256 25.62 16.67 50.83
C PRO A 256 25.52 18.02 51.53
N ASN A 257 24.54 18.83 51.11
CA ASN A 257 24.24 20.07 51.79
C ASN A 257 23.64 19.64 53.14
N ARG A 258 24.44 19.72 54.22
CA ARG A 258 23.97 19.57 55.60
C ARG A 258 23.06 20.77 55.91
N SER A 259 21.84 20.70 55.43
CA SER A 259 20.77 21.66 55.66
C SER A 259 19.50 20.85 55.95
N GLY A 260 19.19 20.64 57.22
CA GLY A 260 17.90 20.09 57.64
C GLY A 260 18.02 19.11 58.80
N LYS A 261 17.84 19.67 59.99
CA LYS A 261 17.68 19.03 61.30
C LYS A 261 16.33 18.30 61.38
#